data_AF-A0AA51R032-F1
#
_entry.id   AF-A0AA51R032-F1
#
_cell.length_a   1.000
_cell.length_b   1.000
_cell.length_c   1.000
_cell.angle_alpha   90.00
_cell.angle_beta   90.00
_cell.angle_gamma   90.00
#
_symmetry.space_group_name_H-M   'P 1'
#
loop_
_entity.id
_entity.type
_entity.pdbx_description
1 polymer ?
#
loop_
_entity_poly.entity_id
_entity_poly.type
_entity_poly.pdbx_seq_one_letter_code
_entity_poly.pdbx_strand_id
1 'polypeptide(L)' 'MAKKQPRKRNPVAHHLFINRGGVHEKSQSAKRQEDKRQLRKLVNKVGTESAYLEQAA' A
#
# COMPACT_ATOMS: atom_id res chain seq x y z
N MET A 1 21.72 44.21 28.57
CA MET A 1 20.56 43.44 28.08
C MET A 1 20.98 42.01 27.81
N ALA A 2 20.45 41.03 28.55
CA ALA A 2 20.86 39.63 28.41
C ALA A 2 20.43 39.09 27.03
N LYS A 3 21.39 38.64 26.23
CA LYS A 3 21.11 38.02 24.92
C LYS A 3 20.44 36.67 25.14
N LYS A 4 19.18 36.53 24.73
CA LYS A 4 18.45 35.26 24.80
C LYS A 4 19.13 34.24 23.89
N GLN A 5 19.50 33.10 24.45
CA GLN A 5 20.11 32.01 23.70
C GLN A 5 19.09 31.39 22.73
N PRO A 6 19.49 31.09 21.47
CA PRO A 6 18.59 30.46 20.52
C PRO A 6 18.19 29.07 21.02
N ARG A 7 16.89 28.81 21.09
CA ARG A 7 16.38 27.50 21.50
C ARG A 7 16.73 26.46 20.42
N LYS A 8 17.16 25.27 20.86
CA LYS A 8 17.40 24.13 19.95
C LYS A 8 16.09 23.80 19.22
N ARG A 9 16.10 23.90 17.90
CA ARG A 9 14.96 23.52 17.05
C ARG A 9 14.90 22.01 16.90
N ASN A 10 13.68 21.45 16.90
CA ASN A 10 13.47 20.03 16.70
C ASN A 10 13.78 19.66 15.23
N PRO A 11 14.78 18.81 14.96
CA PRO A 11 15.18 18.46 13.59
C PRO A 11 14.10 17.65 12.85
N VAL A 12 13.27 16.88 13.57
CA VAL A 12 12.18 16.08 12.97
C VAL A 12 11.08 16.99 12.45
N ALA A 13 10.69 18.00 13.23
CA ALA A 13 9.63 18.94 12.88
C ALA A 13 9.95 19.81 11.65
N HIS A 14 11.23 19.93 11.29
CA HIS A 14 11.68 20.67 10.11
C HIS A 14 12.07 19.78 8.94
N HIS A 15 11.79 18.47 9.02
CA HIS A 15 12.02 17.58 7.89
C HIS A 15 11.16 18.03 6.69
N LEU A 16 11.74 18.02 5.49
CA LEU A 16 11.09 18.52 4.27
C LEU A 16 9.72 17.87 3.99
N PHE A 17 9.57 16.61 4.39
CA PHE A 17 8.32 15.85 4.30
C PHE A 17 7.21 16.41 5.20
N ILE A 18 7.54 16.99 6.35
CA ILE A 18 6.53 17.59 7.24
C ILE A 18 6.14 18.98 6.74
N ASN A 19 7.13 19.80 6.34
CA ASN A 19 6.88 21.18 5.88
C ASN A 19 6.11 21.27 4.56
N ARG A 20 6.31 20.32 3.65
CA ARG A 20 5.66 20.30 2.32
C ARG A 20 4.34 19.54 2.33
N GLY A 21 3.94 18.98 3.48
CA GLY A 21 2.97 17.89 3.55
C GLY A 21 3.60 16.61 3.01
N GLY A 22 3.48 15.51 3.75
CA GLY A 22 4.07 14.24 3.33
C GLY A 22 3.56 13.84 1.94
N VAL A 23 4.34 13.03 1.22
CA VAL A 23 3.87 12.46 -0.06
C VAL A 23 2.56 11.73 0.22
N HIS A 24 1.45 12.27 -0.29
CA HIS A 24 0.18 11.60 -0.19
C HIS A 24 0.18 10.44 -1.18
N GLU A 25 0.69 9.29 -0.72
CA GLU A 25 0.54 8.05 -1.45
C GLU A 25 -0.95 7.73 -1.57
N LYS A 26 -1.47 7.84 -2.78
CA LYS A 26 -2.85 7.44 -3.07
C LYS A 26 -3.00 5.96 -2.73
N SER A 27 -4.11 5.64 -2.07
CA SER A 27 -4.41 4.28 -1.65
C SER A 27 -4.37 3.33 -2.85
N GLN A 28 -3.55 2.28 -2.77
CA GLN A 28 -3.40 1.26 -3.83
C GLN A 28 -4.60 0.27 -3.87
N SER A 29 -5.75 0.65 -3.31
CA SER A 29 -6.95 -0.19 -3.24
C SER A 29 -7.40 -0.71 -4.61
N ALA A 30 -7.29 0.10 -5.67
CA ALA A 30 -7.64 -0.32 -7.03
C ALA A 30 -6.77 -1.51 -7.49
N LYS A 31 -5.44 -1.44 -7.29
CA LYS A 31 -4.53 -2.55 -7.60
C LYS A 31 -4.85 -3.80 -6.79
N ARG A 32 -5.09 -3.66 -5.47
CA ARG A 32 -5.49 -4.79 -4.62
C ARG A 32 -6.77 -5.47 -5.10
N GLN A 33 -7.75 -4.70 -5.59
CA GLN A 33 -8.99 -5.24 -6.12
C GLN A 33 -8.77 -5.95 -7.46
N GLU A 34 -7.91 -5.42 -8.32
CA GLU A 34 -7.53 -6.07 -9.57
C GLU A 34 -6.83 -7.42 -9.32
N ASP A 35 -5.83 -7.44 -8.43
CA ASP A 35 -5.11 -8.67 -8.05
C ASP A 35 -6.09 -9.73 -7.53
N LYS A 36 -7.04 -9.33 -6.67
CA LYS A 36 -8.08 -10.24 -6.16
C LYS A 36 -8.97 -10.81 -7.27
N ARG A 37 -9.29 -10.02 -8.31
CA ARG A 37 -10.07 -10.51 -9.46
C ARG A 37 -9.26 -11.51 -10.27
N GLN A 38 -7.97 -11.25 -10.50
CA GLN A 38 -7.08 -12.16 -11.23
C GLN A 38 -6.92 -13.49 -10.48
N LEU A 39 -6.69 -13.45 -9.16
CA LEU A 39 -6.65 -14.63 -8.30
C LEU A 39 -7.93 -15.47 -8.38
N ARG A 40 -9.10 -14.84 -8.35
CA ARG A 40 -10.39 -15.56 -8.48
C ARG A 40 -10.53 -16.25 -9.84
N LYS A 41 -10.08 -15.64 -10.93
CA LYS A 41 -10.09 -16.27 -12.26
C LYS A 41 -9.21 -17.51 -12.30
N LEU A 42 -8.02 -17.44 -11.70
CA LEU A 42 -7.10 -18.58 -11.62
C LEU A 42 -7.67 -19.72 -10.78
N VAL A 43 -8.21 -19.42 -9.60
CA VAL A 43 -8.85 -20.43 -8.74
C VAL A 43 -10.04 -21.09 -9.43
N ASN A 44 -10.89 -20.30 -10.10
CA ASN A 44 -12.02 -20.86 -10.85
C ASN A 44 -11.54 -21.76 -11.98
N LYS A 45 -10.50 -21.36 -12.72
CA LYS A 45 -9.92 -22.18 -13.80
C LYS A 45 -9.40 -23.52 -13.28
N VAL A 46 -8.62 -23.50 -12.21
CA VAL A 46 -8.09 -24.73 -11.59
C VAL A 46 -9.21 -25.59 -11.02
N GLY A 47 -10.20 -24.98 -10.35
CA GLY A 47 -11.36 -25.69 -9.79
C GLY A 47 -12.23 -26.36 -10.87
N THR A 48 -12.36 -25.73 -12.04
CA THR A 48 -13.02 -26.37 -13.19
C THR A 48 -12.19 -27.52 -13.75
N GLU A 49 -10.88 -27.35 -13.90
CA GLU A 49 -9.98 -28.41 -14.40
C GLU A 49 -9.98 -29.65 -13.47
N SER A 50 -10.03 -29.47 -12.15
CA SER A 50 -10.16 -30.59 -11.21
C SER A 50 -11.52 -31.28 -11.28
N ALA A 51 -12.61 -30.54 -11.51
CA ALA A 51 -13.95 -31.12 -11.60
C ALA A 51 -14.14 -31.96 -12.87
N TYR A 52 -13.50 -31.58 -14.00
CA TYR A 52 -13.51 -32.36 -15.22
C TYR A 52 -12.69 -33.66 -15.11
N LEU A 53 -11.60 -33.64 -14.34
CA LEU A 53 -10.78 -34.84 -14.09
C LEU A 53 -11.50 -35.86 -13.20
N GLU A 54 -12.27 -35.42 -12.19
CA GLU A 54 -13.10 -36.31 -11.37
C GLU A 54 -14.27 -36.94 -12.15
N GLN A 55 -14.81 -36.26 -13.17
CA GLN A 55 -15.88 -36.81 -14.01
C GLN A 55 -15.38 -37.81 -15.07
N ALA A 56 -14.08 -37.83 -15.34
CA ALA A 56 -13.46 -38.67 -16.36
C ALA A 56 -12.76 -39.92 -15.79
N ALA A 57 -12.74 -40.09 -14.46
CA ALA A 57 -12.23 -41.26 -13.74
C ALA A 57 -13.36 -42.20 -13.31
#